data_AF-A0A1E1W595-F1
#
_entry.id   AF-A0A1E1W595-F1
#
_cell.length_a   1.000
_cell.length_b   1.000
_cell.length_c   1.000
_cell.angle_alpha   90.00
_cell.angle_beta   90.00
_cell.angle_gamma   90.00
#
_symmetry.space_group_name_H-M   'P 1'
#
loop_
_entity.id
_entity.type
_entity.pdbx_description
1 polymer ?
#
loop_
_entity_poly.entity_id
_entity_poly.type
_entity_poly.pdbx_seq_one_letter_code
_entity_poly.pdbx_strand_id
1 'polypeptide(L)'
;PVLTFHKAGFLGSRGLSQCQFTQRLLDSMFFNGVVAERGPPWRATDIWDELVQNLPEQQRLETLNPDLQLQHIQDLAMQLHLNESPNPQAYQQRILRPPEGASSRIHQPPFPLLDTAKVREVIDEVTARNANNPKLTALRPPQPRIVPPAAPPTGAAELGQLLVTNSARRLEVMRACIAAIFECRYADARKSFPAVLRA
;
A
#
# COMPACT_ATOMS: atom_id res chain seq x y z
N PRO A 1 12.20 11.95 -10.18
CA PRO A 1 12.61 10.62 -9.64
C PRO A 1 11.55 9.57 -9.96
N VAL A 2 11.92 8.46 -10.61
CA VAL A 2 11.00 7.33 -10.86
C VAL A 2 10.92 6.50 -9.58
N LEU A 3 9.71 6.27 -9.06
CA LEU A 3 9.50 5.35 -7.95
C LEU A 3 9.57 3.92 -8.46
N THR A 4 10.50 3.13 -7.91
CA THR A 4 10.77 1.75 -8.35
C THR A 4 10.51 0.76 -7.24
N PHE A 5 9.96 -0.41 -7.57
CA PHE A 5 9.75 -1.49 -6.63
C PHE A 5 11.05 -2.22 -6.28
N HIS A 6 11.39 -2.27 -4.99
CA HIS A 6 12.58 -2.98 -4.50
C HIS A 6 12.30 -4.47 -4.25
N LYS A 7 12.37 -5.29 -5.32
CA LYS A 7 12.07 -6.73 -5.30
C LYS A 7 12.86 -7.51 -4.24
N ALA A 8 14.18 -7.33 -4.18
CA ALA A 8 15.03 -8.06 -3.24
C ALA A 8 14.66 -7.75 -1.79
N GLY A 9 14.42 -6.47 -1.46
CA GLY A 9 13.94 -6.06 -0.14
C GLY A 9 12.57 -6.63 0.20
N PHE A 10 11.63 -6.63 -0.75
CA PHE A 10 10.29 -7.21 -0.55
C PHE A 10 10.34 -8.71 -0.25
N LEU A 11 11.14 -9.48 -1.01
CA LEU A 11 11.29 -10.92 -0.83
C LEU A 11 12.02 -11.26 0.47
N GLY A 12 13.11 -10.54 0.76
CA GLY A 12 13.93 -10.76 1.95
C GLY A 12 13.17 -10.48 3.24
N SER A 13 12.44 -9.36 3.31
CA SER A 13 11.69 -8.99 4.51
C SER A 13 10.53 -9.92 4.84
N ARG A 14 10.05 -10.69 3.85
CA ARG A 14 8.92 -11.62 4.02
C ARG A 14 9.32 -13.10 4.00
N GLY A 15 10.62 -13.41 3.89
CA GLY A 15 11.08 -14.79 3.76
C GLY A 15 10.57 -15.49 2.49
N LEU A 16 10.19 -14.75 1.46
CA LEU A 16 9.61 -15.26 0.22
C LEU A 16 10.68 -15.54 -0.86
N SER A 17 11.96 -15.41 -0.51
CA SER A 17 13.08 -15.57 -1.45
C SER A 17 13.14 -16.95 -2.10
N GLN A 18 12.55 -17.98 -1.50
CA GLN A 18 12.50 -19.34 -2.07
C GLN A 18 11.13 -19.70 -2.68
N CYS A 19 10.14 -18.79 -2.61
CA CYS A 19 8.81 -19.04 -3.14
C CYS A 19 8.80 -18.82 -4.67
N GLN A 20 8.81 -19.90 -5.44
CA GLN A 20 8.82 -19.83 -6.91
C GLN A 20 7.62 -19.05 -7.48
N PHE A 21 6.42 -19.23 -6.90
CA PHE A 21 5.24 -18.48 -7.31
C PHE A 21 5.45 -16.98 -7.14
N THR A 22 5.91 -16.54 -5.96
CA THR A 22 6.13 -15.12 -5.68
C THR A 22 7.20 -14.55 -6.60
N GLN A 23 8.31 -15.26 -6.82
CA GLN A 23 9.35 -14.80 -7.74
C GLN A 23 8.78 -14.59 -9.15
N ARG A 24 8.06 -15.58 -9.71
CA ARG A 24 7.45 -15.48 -11.04
C ARG A 24 6.40 -14.38 -11.14
N LEU A 25 5.59 -14.20 -10.08
CA LEU A 25 4.60 -13.13 -10.02
C LEU A 25 5.28 -11.75 -10.07
N LEU A 26 6.30 -11.53 -9.25
CA LEU A 26 7.03 -10.26 -9.20
C LEU A 26 7.83 -9.99 -10.48
N ASP A 27 8.19 -11.02 -11.25
CA ASP A 27 8.83 -10.90 -12.58
C ASP A 27 7.83 -10.75 -13.73
N SER A 28 6.53 -10.92 -13.47
CA SER A 28 5.52 -10.86 -14.52
C SER A 28 5.30 -9.44 -15.04
N MET A 29 4.94 -9.34 -16.33
CA MET A 29 4.53 -8.07 -16.93
C MET A 29 3.30 -7.48 -16.23
N PHE A 30 2.41 -8.33 -15.72
CA PHE A 30 1.25 -7.91 -14.94
C PHE A 30 1.67 -7.12 -13.69
N PHE A 31 2.60 -7.66 -12.90
CA PHE A 31 3.06 -6.98 -11.69
C PHE A 31 3.82 -5.69 -12.01
N ASN A 32 4.60 -5.65 -13.10
CA ASN A 32 5.23 -4.41 -13.56
C ASN A 32 4.18 -3.33 -13.90
N GLY A 33 3.06 -3.71 -14.52
CA GLY A 33 1.92 -2.82 -14.73
C GLY A 33 1.36 -2.26 -13.42
N VAL A 34 1.14 -3.13 -12.43
CA VAL A 34 0.67 -2.71 -11.10
C VAL A 34 1.62 -1.71 -10.44
N VAL A 35 2.94 -1.95 -10.49
CA VAL A 35 3.94 -1.01 -9.94
C VAL A 35 3.94 0.32 -10.68
N ALA A 36 3.83 0.31 -12.01
CA ALA A 36 3.77 1.53 -12.80
C ALA A 36 2.51 2.37 -12.52
N GLU A 37 1.35 1.72 -12.42
CA GLU A 37 0.08 2.38 -12.11
C GLU A 37 0.01 2.91 -10.68
N ARG A 38 0.57 2.15 -9.72
CA ARG A 38 0.46 2.45 -8.29
C ARG A 38 1.64 3.25 -7.72
N GLY A 39 2.75 3.30 -8.43
CA GLY A 39 3.99 3.95 -8.03
C GLY A 39 3.89 5.46 -7.79
N PRO A 40 3.13 6.24 -8.59
CA PRO A 40 2.93 7.66 -8.33
C PRO A 40 2.21 7.91 -6.99
N PRO A 41 2.72 8.82 -6.13
CA PRO A 41 2.10 9.11 -4.84
C PRO A 41 0.78 9.88 -4.99
N TRP A 42 0.61 10.60 -6.08
CA TRP A 42 -0.60 11.31 -6.46
C TRP A 42 -1.30 10.53 -7.58
N ARG A 43 -2.37 9.82 -7.23
CA ARG A 43 -3.20 9.09 -8.19
C ARG A 43 -4.61 8.90 -7.66
N ALA A 44 -5.54 8.54 -8.54
CA ALA A 44 -6.85 8.07 -8.12
C ALA A 44 -6.66 6.81 -7.26
N THR A 45 -7.28 6.79 -6.10
CA THR A 45 -7.30 5.61 -5.24
C THR A 45 -8.52 4.77 -5.51
N ASP A 46 -8.40 3.47 -5.42
CA ASP A 46 -9.55 2.58 -5.59
C ASP A 46 -9.78 1.73 -4.33
N ILE A 47 -10.71 0.78 -4.45
CA ILE A 47 -11.09 -0.15 -3.40
C ILE A 47 -9.89 -0.87 -2.77
N TRP A 48 -8.83 -1.14 -3.55
CA TRP A 48 -7.64 -1.80 -3.04
C TRP A 48 -6.88 -0.91 -2.05
N ASP A 49 -6.76 0.39 -2.33
CA ASP A 49 -6.07 1.31 -1.44
C ASP A 49 -6.80 1.47 -0.12
N GLU A 50 -8.14 1.55 -0.19
CA GLU A 50 -8.99 1.67 0.99
C GLU A 50 -8.97 0.40 1.84
N LEU A 51 -8.99 -0.77 1.19
CA LEU A 51 -8.88 -2.05 1.88
C LEU A 51 -7.53 -2.17 2.58
N VAL A 52 -6.42 -1.95 1.87
CA VAL A 52 -5.06 -2.06 2.43
C VAL A 52 -4.86 -1.11 3.61
N GLN A 53 -5.42 0.10 3.54
CA GLN A 53 -5.32 1.08 4.62
C GLN A 53 -6.12 0.66 5.86
N ASN A 54 -7.32 0.11 5.69
CA ASN A 54 -8.23 -0.18 6.80
C ASN A 54 -8.12 -1.62 7.34
N LEU A 55 -7.46 -2.52 6.61
CA LEU A 55 -7.39 -3.94 6.96
C LEU A 55 -6.91 -4.22 8.40
N PRO A 56 -5.87 -3.53 8.94
CA PRO A 56 -5.43 -3.80 10.30
C PRO A 56 -6.51 -3.50 11.36
N GLU A 57 -7.26 -2.41 11.19
CA GLU A 57 -8.35 -2.04 12.11
C GLU A 57 -9.54 -2.97 11.93
N GLN A 58 -9.86 -3.34 10.68
CA GLN A 58 -10.91 -4.31 10.38
C GLN A 58 -10.62 -5.66 11.05
N GLN A 59 -9.40 -6.19 10.93
CA GLN A 59 -8.98 -7.44 11.58
C GLN A 59 -9.04 -7.34 13.10
N ARG A 60 -8.67 -6.18 13.68
CA ARG A 60 -8.79 -5.94 15.13
C ARG A 60 -10.24 -6.01 15.59
N LEU A 61 -11.17 -5.40 14.85
CA LEU A 61 -12.60 -5.42 15.14
C LEU A 61 -13.19 -6.83 14.97
N GLU A 62 -12.81 -7.55 13.93
CA GLU A 62 -13.22 -8.94 13.68
C GLU A 62 -12.70 -9.91 14.75
N THR A 63 -11.51 -9.65 15.32
CA THR A 63 -10.98 -10.43 16.45
C THR A 63 -11.81 -10.20 17.71
N LEU A 64 -12.30 -8.98 17.92
CA LEU A 64 -13.16 -8.64 19.06
C LEU A 64 -14.60 -9.14 18.87
N ASN A 65 -15.10 -9.13 17.64
CA ASN A 65 -16.43 -9.57 17.26
C ASN A 65 -16.39 -10.37 15.95
N PRO A 66 -16.34 -11.71 16.02
CA PRO A 66 -16.28 -12.59 14.84
C PRO A 66 -17.47 -12.46 13.90
N ASP A 67 -18.64 -12.02 14.38
CA ASP A 67 -19.84 -11.86 13.54
C ASP A 67 -19.66 -10.77 12.46
N LEU A 68 -18.70 -9.85 12.65
CA LEU A 68 -18.39 -8.80 11.68
C LEU A 68 -17.68 -9.34 10.42
N GLN A 69 -17.04 -10.50 10.48
CA GLN A 69 -16.28 -11.05 9.34
C GLN A 69 -17.17 -11.26 8.12
N LEU A 70 -18.32 -11.92 8.32
CA LEU A 70 -19.25 -12.19 7.22
C LEU A 70 -19.82 -10.88 6.65
N GLN A 71 -20.10 -9.90 7.51
CA GLN A 71 -20.57 -8.59 7.08
C GLN A 71 -19.53 -7.88 6.21
N HIS A 72 -18.27 -7.80 6.63
CA HIS A 72 -17.22 -7.15 5.84
C HIS A 72 -16.96 -7.87 4.51
N ILE A 73 -17.04 -9.20 4.49
CA ILE A 73 -16.94 -9.98 3.25
C ILE A 73 -18.09 -9.64 2.29
N GLN A 74 -19.32 -9.52 2.80
CA GLN A 74 -20.48 -9.14 2.00
C GLN A 74 -20.36 -7.72 1.45
N ASP A 75 -19.88 -6.78 2.27
CA ASP A 75 -19.66 -5.39 1.85
C ASP A 75 -18.60 -5.29 0.74
N LEU A 76 -17.49 -6.02 0.87
CA LEU A 76 -16.46 -6.10 -0.17
C LEU A 76 -17.03 -6.72 -1.45
N ALA A 77 -17.77 -7.82 -1.35
CA ALA A 77 -18.38 -8.49 -2.51
C ALA A 77 -19.36 -7.56 -3.25
N MET A 78 -20.17 -6.79 -2.51
CA MET A 78 -21.08 -5.80 -3.07
C MET A 78 -20.32 -4.73 -3.84
N GLN A 79 -19.22 -4.20 -3.30
CA GLN A 79 -18.41 -3.19 -3.97
C GLN A 79 -17.74 -3.73 -5.24
N LEU A 80 -17.24 -4.97 -5.22
CA LEU A 80 -16.69 -5.61 -6.40
C LEU A 80 -17.76 -5.79 -7.50
N HIS A 81 -18.95 -6.25 -7.13
CA HIS A 81 -20.07 -6.41 -8.06
C HIS A 81 -20.47 -5.08 -8.73
N LEU A 82 -20.56 -4.00 -7.94
CA LEU A 82 -20.87 -2.66 -8.46
C LEU A 82 -19.77 -2.12 -9.39
N ASN A 83 -18.50 -2.45 -9.14
CA ASN A 83 -17.39 -2.06 -10.03
C ASN A 83 -17.41 -2.83 -11.36
N GLU A 84 -17.81 -4.10 -11.35
CA GLU A 84 -17.96 -4.92 -12.57
C GLU A 84 -19.18 -4.54 -13.40
N SER A 85 -20.22 -4.00 -12.75
CA SER A 85 -21.48 -3.57 -13.38
C SER A 85 -21.69 -2.06 -13.19
N PRO A 86 -20.86 -1.20 -13.82
CA PRO A 86 -21.01 0.24 -13.67
C PRO A 86 -22.39 0.69 -14.14
N ASN A 87 -22.97 1.66 -13.44
CA ASN A 87 -24.27 2.23 -13.79
C ASN A 87 -24.26 2.69 -15.27
N PRO A 88 -25.17 2.19 -16.13
CA PRO A 88 -25.17 2.48 -17.57
C PRO A 88 -25.47 3.95 -17.89
N GLN A 89 -25.88 4.75 -16.91
CA GLN A 89 -26.01 6.19 -17.10
C GLN A 89 -24.64 6.83 -17.36
N ALA A 90 -24.45 7.32 -18.58
CA ALA A 90 -23.29 8.11 -18.93
C ALA A 90 -23.11 9.27 -17.95
N TYR A 91 -21.93 9.35 -17.33
CA TYR A 91 -21.56 10.49 -16.49
C TYR A 91 -21.69 11.78 -17.32
N GLN A 92 -22.72 12.57 -17.04
CA GLN A 92 -22.89 13.87 -17.66
C GLN A 92 -21.90 14.83 -17.00
N GLN A 93 -20.82 15.11 -17.72
CA GLN A 93 -19.84 16.09 -17.30
C GLN A 93 -20.51 17.47 -17.20
N ARG A 94 -20.79 17.92 -15.96
CA ARG A 94 -21.41 19.22 -15.68
C ARG A 94 -20.43 20.40 -15.73
N ILE A 95 -19.14 20.12 -15.84
CA ILE A 95 -18.07 21.13 -15.85
C ILE A 95 -17.49 21.19 -17.25
N LEU A 96 -17.49 22.36 -17.87
CA LEU A 96 -16.88 22.56 -19.18
C LEU A 96 -15.41 22.11 -19.15
N ARG A 97 -15.05 21.18 -20.03
CA ARG A 97 -13.68 20.74 -20.20
C ARG A 97 -12.91 21.86 -20.91
N PRO A 98 -11.71 22.25 -20.44
CA PRO A 98 -10.88 23.20 -21.18
C PRO A 98 -10.63 22.68 -22.61
N PRO A 99 -10.60 23.56 -23.63
CA PRO A 99 -10.27 23.17 -24.99
C PRO A 99 -8.90 22.49 -25.07
N GLU A 100 -8.71 21.59 -26.03
CA GLU A 100 -7.37 21.04 -26.30
C GLU A 100 -6.35 22.18 -26.53
N GLY A 101 -5.16 22.04 -25.94
CA GLY A 101 -4.12 23.06 -26.00
C GLY A 101 -4.29 24.25 -25.05
N ALA A 102 -5.35 24.29 -24.22
CA ALA A 102 -5.52 25.36 -23.21
C ALA A 102 -4.31 25.49 -22.27
N SER A 103 -3.68 24.37 -21.91
CA SER A 103 -2.47 24.32 -21.08
C SER A 103 -1.22 24.88 -21.77
N SER A 104 -1.21 25.01 -23.10
CA SER A 104 -0.08 25.51 -23.89
C SER A 104 -0.23 26.99 -24.30
N ARG A 105 -1.31 27.67 -23.87
CA ARG A 105 -1.50 29.09 -24.18
C ARG A 105 -0.46 29.93 -23.43
N ILE A 106 0.26 30.76 -24.18
CA ILE A 106 1.30 31.66 -23.67
C ILE A 106 0.71 32.70 -22.70
N HIS A 107 -0.50 33.16 -22.97
CA HIS A 107 -1.23 34.08 -22.10
C HIS A 107 -2.30 33.33 -21.30
N GLN A 108 -1.90 32.70 -20.20
CA GLN A 108 -2.84 32.27 -19.17
C GLN A 108 -3.04 33.42 -18.16
N PRO A 109 -4.28 33.90 -17.95
CA PRO A 109 -4.53 34.86 -16.89
C PRO A 109 -4.16 34.22 -15.54
N PRO A 110 -3.62 35.01 -14.59
CA PRO A 110 -3.32 34.48 -13.26
C PRO A 110 -4.59 33.94 -12.61
N PHE A 111 -4.45 32.83 -11.88
CA PHE A 111 -5.58 32.26 -11.13
C PHE A 111 -6.08 33.31 -10.12
N PRO A 112 -7.38 33.62 -10.10
CA PRO A 112 -7.90 34.62 -9.19
C PRO A 112 -7.66 34.20 -7.75
N LEU A 113 -7.46 35.18 -6.87
CA LEU A 113 -7.38 34.91 -5.44
C LEU A 113 -8.71 34.34 -4.97
N LEU A 114 -8.64 33.22 -4.24
CA LEU A 114 -9.82 32.61 -3.65
C LEU A 114 -10.24 33.41 -2.42
N ASP A 115 -11.52 33.73 -2.33
CA ASP A 115 -12.10 34.29 -1.10
C ASP A 115 -12.15 33.18 -0.04
N THR A 116 -11.37 33.34 1.02
CA THR A 116 -11.25 32.39 2.11
C THR A 116 -12.57 32.14 2.83
N ALA A 117 -13.42 33.17 2.98
CA ALA A 117 -14.71 33.03 3.64
C ALA A 117 -15.67 32.20 2.79
N LYS A 118 -15.69 32.48 1.48
CA LYS A 118 -16.54 31.75 0.53
C LYS A 118 -16.11 30.30 0.33
N VAL A 119 -14.80 30.03 0.33
CA VAL A 119 -14.29 28.65 0.32
C VAL A 119 -14.76 27.89 1.56
N ARG A 120 -14.70 28.53 2.74
CA ARG A 120 -15.15 27.92 4.00
C ARG A 120 -16.65 27.62 3.98
N GLU A 121 -17.47 28.57 3.53
CA GLU A 121 -18.91 28.40 3.39
C GLU A 121 -19.27 27.20 2.50
N VAL A 122 -18.61 27.06 1.34
CA VAL A 122 -18.83 25.91 0.45
C VAL A 122 -18.42 24.59 1.10
N ILE A 123 -17.30 24.56 1.84
CA ILE A 123 -16.86 23.36 2.58
C ILE A 123 -17.90 22.98 3.63
N ASP A 124 -18.37 23.94 4.42
CA ASP A 124 -19.33 23.72 5.49
C ASP A 124 -20.70 23.27 4.93
N GLU A 125 -21.17 23.88 3.84
CA GLU A 125 -22.40 23.49 3.13
C GLU A 125 -22.32 22.04 2.63
N VAL A 126 -21.24 21.68 1.93
CA VAL A 126 -21.03 20.32 1.41
C VAL A 126 -20.90 19.31 2.54
N THR A 127 -20.21 19.67 3.63
CA THR A 127 -20.04 18.80 4.79
C THR A 127 -21.39 18.53 5.47
N ALA A 128 -22.20 19.57 5.69
CA ALA A 128 -23.55 19.43 6.25
C ALA A 128 -24.49 18.62 5.33
N ARG A 129 -24.41 18.83 4.01
CA ARG A 129 -25.20 18.09 3.03
C ARG A 129 -24.83 16.60 2.98
N ASN A 130 -23.54 16.27 3.09
CA ASN A 130 -23.07 14.89 3.11
C ASN A 130 -23.42 14.18 4.43
N ALA A 131 -23.38 14.88 5.57
CA ALA A 131 -23.82 14.34 6.85
C ALA A 131 -25.29 13.89 6.82
N ASN A 132 -26.12 14.59 6.05
CA ASN A 132 -27.54 14.30 5.89
C ASN A 132 -27.86 13.28 4.78
N ASN A 133 -26.88 12.81 4.00
CA ASN A 133 -27.12 11.85 2.93
C ASN A 133 -25.90 10.94 2.66
N PRO A 134 -25.65 9.92 3.51
CA PRO A 134 -24.47 9.05 3.42
C PRO A 134 -24.41 8.20 2.14
N LYS A 135 -25.52 8.08 1.40
CA LYS A 135 -25.63 7.22 0.21
C LYS A 135 -25.00 7.83 -1.06
N LEU A 136 -24.73 9.13 -1.10
CA LEU A 136 -24.21 9.82 -2.29
C LEU A 136 -22.69 9.90 -2.36
N THR A 137 -21.99 9.61 -1.26
CA THR A 137 -20.52 9.63 -1.20
C THR A 137 -19.90 8.46 -1.98
N ALA A 138 -20.62 7.34 -2.09
CA ALA A 138 -20.19 6.13 -2.78
C ALA A 138 -20.21 6.22 -4.33
N LEU A 139 -20.85 7.24 -4.90
CA LEU A 139 -21.04 7.37 -6.36
C LEU A 139 -20.05 8.34 -7.03
N ARG A 140 -19.11 8.92 -6.28
CA ARG A 140 -18.11 9.82 -6.87
C ARG A 140 -16.96 9.00 -7.45
N PRO A 141 -16.54 9.28 -8.70
CA PRO A 141 -15.29 8.74 -9.21
C PRO A 141 -14.17 9.08 -8.24
N PRO A 142 -13.26 8.13 -7.95
CA PRO A 142 -12.16 8.39 -7.05
C PRO A 142 -11.31 9.54 -7.59
N GLN A 143 -11.22 10.61 -6.80
CA GLN A 143 -10.41 11.76 -7.14
C GLN A 143 -8.94 11.42 -6.92
N PRO A 144 -8.03 11.96 -7.74
CA PRO A 144 -6.61 11.85 -7.46
C PRO A 144 -6.31 12.45 -6.08
N ARG A 145 -5.69 11.65 -5.21
CA ARG A 145 -5.28 12.05 -3.87
C ARG A 145 -3.88 11.53 -3.56
N ILE A 146 -3.30 12.01 -2.47
CA ILE A 146 -2.08 11.42 -1.91
C ILE A 146 -2.45 10.05 -1.36
N VAL A 147 -1.77 9.01 -1.83
CA VAL A 147 -1.86 7.67 -1.25
C VAL A 147 -1.14 7.71 0.11
N PRO A 148 -1.84 7.52 1.23
CA PRO A 148 -1.19 7.54 2.53
C PRO A 148 -0.21 6.35 2.63
N PRO A 149 0.91 6.49 3.36
CA PRO A 149 1.75 5.35 3.70
C PRO A 149 0.93 4.38 4.56
N ALA A 150 0.45 3.29 3.97
CA ALA A 150 -0.32 2.29 4.70
C ALA A 150 0.61 1.44 5.58
N ALA A 151 0.12 1.05 6.77
CA ALA A 151 0.76 0.01 7.56
C ALA A 151 0.73 -1.31 6.78
N PRO A 152 1.74 -2.19 6.90
CA PRO A 152 1.74 -3.47 6.22
C PRO A 152 0.47 -4.28 6.60
N PRO A 153 -0.38 -4.67 5.63
CA PRO A 153 -1.66 -5.36 5.90
C PRO A 153 -1.50 -6.73 6.57
N THR A 154 -0.28 -7.26 6.60
CA THR A 154 0.05 -8.61 7.09
C THR A 154 0.63 -8.63 8.51
N GLY A 155 0.59 -7.53 9.26
CA GLY A 155 1.21 -7.51 10.59
C GLY A 155 2.71 -7.85 10.57
N ALA A 156 3.35 -7.71 9.39
CA ALA A 156 4.70 -8.21 9.10
C ALA A 156 5.81 -7.60 9.97
N ALA A 157 5.47 -6.66 10.86
CA ALA A 157 6.34 -6.25 11.96
C ALA A 157 6.75 -7.46 12.84
N GLU A 158 5.85 -8.41 13.10
CA GLU A 158 6.14 -9.59 13.93
C GLU A 158 7.08 -10.58 13.23
N LEU A 159 6.88 -10.81 11.93
CA LEU A 159 7.79 -11.67 11.14
C LEU A 159 9.17 -11.03 10.96
N GLY A 160 9.22 -9.70 10.85
CA GLY A 160 10.46 -8.92 10.85
C GLY A 160 11.26 -9.09 12.14
N GLN A 161 10.61 -9.07 13.31
CA GLN A 161 11.28 -9.36 14.59
C GLN A 161 11.81 -10.80 14.66
N LEU A 162 11.05 -11.80 14.16
CA LEU A 162 11.50 -13.19 14.09
C LEU A 162 12.67 -13.41 13.11
N LEU A 163 12.72 -12.67 12.00
CA LEU A 163 13.82 -12.71 11.02
C LEU A 163 15.06 -11.93 11.49
N VAL A 164 14.87 -10.77 12.15
CA VAL A 164 15.96 -10.00 12.77
C VAL A 164 16.59 -10.78 13.92
N THR A 165 15.79 -11.47 14.73
CA THR A 165 16.33 -12.34 15.80
C THR A 165 17.06 -13.55 15.23
N ASN A 166 16.58 -14.15 14.13
CA ASN A 166 17.28 -15.24 13.46
C ASN A 166 18.61 -14.77 12.84
N SER A 167 18.61 -13.66 12.11
CA SER A 167 19.82 -13.09 11.50
C SER A 167 20.81 -12.58 12.53
N ALA A 168 20.37 -11.99 13.64
CA ALA A 168 21.22 -11.60 14.76
C ALA A 168 21.96 -12.81 15.36
N ARG A 169 21.25 -13.91 15.63
CA ARG A 169 21.85 -15.15 16.15
C ARG A 169 22.85 -15.75 15.15
N ARG A 170 22.54 -15.73 13.85
CA ARG A 170 23.45 -16.19 12.80
C ARG A 170 24.73 -15.34 12.75
N LEU A 171 24.59 -14.02 12.80
CA LEU A 171 25.72 -13.08 12.82
C LEU A 171 26.56 -13.26 14.08
N GLU A 172 25.95 -13.55 15.22
CA GLU A 172 26.67 -13.81 16.48
C GLU A 172 27.48 -15.11 16.43
N VAL A 173 26.90 -16.19 15.89
CA VAL A 173 27.62 -17.46 15.68
C VAL A 173 28.78 -17.28 14.70
N MET A 174 28.59 -16.50 13.63
CA MET A 174 29.64 -16.17 12.67
C MET A 174 30.74 -15.32 13.31
N ARG A 175 30.37 -14.29 14.08
CA ARG A 175 31.29 -13.42 14.82
C ARG A 175 32.13 -14.22 15.81
N ALA A 176 31.52 -15.13 16.57
CA ALA A 176 32.20 -15.98 17.53
C ALA A 176 33.18 -16.95 16.83
N CYS A 177 32.78 -17.51 15.69
CA CYS A 177 33.66 -18.38 14.89
C CYS A 177 34.87 -17.60 14.34
N ILE A 178 34.66 -16.38 13.81
CA ILE A 178 35.73 -15.52 13.30
C ILE A 178 36.67 -15.10 14.44
N ALA A 179 36.13 -14.70 15.60
CA ALA A 179 36.93 -14.35 16.77
C ALA A 179 37.81 -15.52 17.23
N ALA A 180 37.26 -16.75 17.28
CA ALA A 180 38.02 -17.94 17.64
C ALA A 180 39.17 -18.24 16.65
N ILE A 181 39.02 -17.90 15.37
CA ILE A 181 40.12 -18.02 14.38
C ILE A 181 41.24 -17.01 14.70
N PHE A 182 40.89 -15.75 14.93
CA PHE A 182 41.87 -14.68 15.21
C PHE A 182 42.54 -14.82 16.58
N GLU A 183 41.88 -15.44 17.55
CA GLU A 183 42.42 -15.79 18.87
C GLU A 183 43.20 -17.12 18.87
N CYS A 184 43.43 -17.73 17.71
CA CYS A 184 44.12 -19.02 17.56
C CYS A 184 43.41 -20.20 18.28
N ARG A 185 42.13 -20.09 18.62
CA ARG A 185 41.29 -21.14 19.20
C ARG A 185 40.65 -22.01 18.10
N TYR A 186 41.50 -22.66 17.29
CA TYR A 186 41.07 -23.39 16.09
C TYR A 186 40.11 -24.56 16.35
N ALA A 187 40.21 -25.21 17.52
CA ALA A 187 39.31 -26.29 17.91
C ALA A 187 37.87 -25.78 18.14
N ASP A 188 37.72 -24.59 18.74
CA ASP A 188 36.43 -23.96 18.98
C ASP A 188 35.83 -23.46 17.65
N ALA A 189 36.65 -22.86 16.79
CA ALA A 189 36.24 -22.45 15.45
C ALA A 189 35.73 -23.65 14.62
N ARG A 190 36.42 -24.80 14.65
CA ARG A 190 35.98 -26.04 13.98
C ARG A 190 34.67 -26.58 14.54
N LYS A 191 34.42 -26.46 15.85
CA LYS A 191 33.16 -26.86 16.47
C LYS A 191 31.99 -25.98 16.04
N SER A 192 32.21 -24.67 15.90
CA SER A 192 31.16 -23.73 15.45
C SER A 192 30.95 -23.72 13.94
N PHE A 193 31.92 -24.17 13.15
CA PHE A 193 31.90 -24.11 11.68
C PHE A 193 30.65 -24.75 11.04
N PRO A 194 30.17 -25.94 11.45
CA PRO A 194 28.96 -26.53 10.89
C PRO A 194 27.69 -25.71 11.19
N ALA A 195 27.67 -24.99 12.33
CA ALA A 195 26.56 -24.11 12.66
C ALA A 195 26.58 -22.83 11.82
N VAL A 196 27.77 -22.33 11.44
CA VAL A 196 27.94 -21.22 10.48
C VAL A 196 27.49 -21.63 9.07
N LEU A 197 27.80 -22.84 8.62
CA LEU A 197 27.39 -23.32 7.29
C LEU A 197 25.89 -23.62 7.17
N ARG A 198 25.24 -23.98 8.28
CA ARG A 198 23.77 -24.20 8.35
C ARG A 198 22.97 -22.93 8.64
N ALA A 199 23.66 -21.89 9.09
CA ALA A 199 23.16 -20.53 9.21
C ALA A 199 23.09 -19.89 7.82
#